data_AF-A0A5N5W5K5-F1
#
_entry.id   AF-A0A5N5W5K5-F1
#
_cell.length_a   1.000
_cell.length_b   1.000
_cell.length_c   1.000
_cell.angle_alpha   90.00
_cell.angle_beta   90.00
_cell.angle_gamma   90.00
#
_symmetry.space_group_name_H-M   'P 1'
#
loop_
_entity.id
_entity.type
_entity.pdbx_description
1 polymer ?
#
loop_
_entity_poly.entity_id
_entity_poly.type
_entity_poly.pdbx_seq_one_letter_code
_entity_poly.pdbx_strand_id
1 'polypeptide(L)'
;MSASTSPRTTASVRHGIGVFASAPRSDGLAVSEIRRVQRWLPETCAGAGGRPYLYGAHAFDADLLRAFYGAPALRRLAELRVRHALTHVNRRAFGGVRP
;
A
#
# COMPACT_ATOMS: atom_id res chain seq x y z
N MET A 1 12.37 44.93 -25.04
CA MET A 1 12.17 44.31 -23.72
C MET A 1 11.69 42.89 -23.94
N SER A 2 12.54 41.88 -23.72
CA SER A 2 12.18 40.47 -23.92
C SER A 2 11.75 39.90 -22.58
N ALA A 3 10.48 39.48 -22.47
CA ALA A 3 10.00 38.77 -21.29
C ALA A 3 10.49 37.32 -21.35
N SER A 4 11.35 36.94 -20.41
CA SER A 4 11.77 35.55 -20.20
C SER A 4 10.60 34.75 -19.64
N THR A 5 9.95 33.96 -20.49
CA THR A 5 8.99 32.92 -20.09
C THR A 5 9.76 31.65 -19.74
N SER A 6 10.26 31.55 -18.52
CA SER A 6 10.66 30.26 -17.97
C SER A 6 9.46 29.63 -17.26
N PRO A 7 8.85 28.54 -17.79
CA PRO A 7 7.86 27.79 -17.04
C PRO A 7 8.60 26.98 -15.96
N ARG A 8 8.75 27.54 -14.75
CA ARG A 8 9.07 26.72 -13.58
C ARG A 8 7.79 26.07 -13.11
N THR A 9 7.41 24.98 -13.75
CA THR A 9 6.56 23.99 -13.07
C THR A 9 7.44 23.34 -12.01
N THR A 10 7.40 23.86 -10.79
CA THR A 10 7.92 23.15 -9.61
C THR A 10 7.02 21.94 -9.39
N ALA A 11 7.24 20.88 -10.16
CA ALA A 11 6.56 19.61 -9.94
C ALA A 11 6.78 19.21 -8.48
N SER A 12 5.70 18.83 -7.79
CA SER A 12 5.80 18.41 -6.40
C SER A 12 6.73 17.21 -6.30
N VAL A 13 7.85 17.39 -5.60
CA VAL A 13 8.81 16.31 -5.35
C VAL A 13 8.12 15.27 -4.49
N ARG A 14 8.06 14.02 -4.96
CA ARG A 14 7.53 12.90 -4.21
C ARG A 14 8.69 12.04 -3.73
N HIS A 15 8.70 11.73 -2.44
CA HIS A 15 9.69 10.86 -1.82
C HIS A 15 9.07 9.48 -1.61
N GLY A 16 9.79 8.43 -2.03
CA GLY A 16 9.44 7.04 -1.75
C GLY A 16 10.36 6.48 -0.68
N ILE A 17 9.79 5.78 0.30
CA ILE A 17 10.54 5.10 1.36
C ILE A 17 10.19 3.61 1.30
N GLY A 18 11.20 2.78 1.08
CA GLY A 18 11.08 1.32 1.17
C GLY A 18 11.58 0.85 2.53
N VAL A 19 10.76 0.08 3.25
CA VAL A 19 11.16 -0.52 4.53
C VAL A 19 11.16 -2.04 4.37
N PHE A 20 12.30 -2.66 4.69
CA PHE A 20 12.49 -4.10 4.68
C PHE A 20 13.02 -4.56 6.03
N ALA A 21 12.53 -5.72 6.49
CA ALA A 21 12.99 -6.34 7.72
C ALA A 21 13.03 -7.86 7.54
N SER A 22 13.97 -8.50 8.21
CA SER A 22 14.11 -9.96 8.26
C SER A 22 14.46 -10.40 9.68
N ALA A 23 13.96 -11.57 10.07
CA ALA A 23 14.27 -12.22 11.33
C ALA A 23 14.23 -13.75 11.16
N PRO A 24 15.00 -14.52 11.94
CA PRO A 24 14.81 -15.97 12.02
C PRO A 24 13.37 -16.31 12.40
N ARG A 25 12.79 -17.35 11.78
CA ARG A 25 11.41 -17.76 12.10
C ARG A 25 11.24 -18.22 13.56
N SER A 26 12.32 -18.73 14.16
CA SER A 26 12.36 -19.13 15.56
C SER A 26 12.37 -17.96 16.52
N ASP A 27 12.69 -16.75 16.07
CA ASP A 27 12.70 -15.55 16.90
C ASP A 27 11.30 -14.91 16.91
N GLY A 28 10.45 -15.46 17.77
CA GLY A 28 9.06 -15.00 17.90
C GLY A 28 8.94 -13.53 18.30
N LEU A 29 9.87 -13.01 19.11
CA LEU A 29 9.88 -11.61 19.55
C LEU A 29 10.19 -10.69 18.37
N ALA A 30 11.26 -10.97 17.61
CA ALA A 30 11.61 -10.18 16.44
C ALA A 30 10.50 -10.22 15.38
N VAL A 31 9.90 -11.39 15.12
CA VAL A 31 8.76 -11.51 14.19
C VAL A 31 7.55 -10.70 14.66
N SER A 32 7.23 -10.71 15.95
CA SER A 32 6.13 -9.94 16.52
C SER A 32 6.36 -8.43 16.37
N GLU A 33 7.56 -7.96 16.68
CA GLU A 33 7.92 -6.54 16.56
C GLU A 33 7.92 -6.07 15.10
N ILE A 34 8.44 -6.88 14.18
CA ILE A 34 8.36 -6.59 12.74
C ILE A 34 6.90 -6.44 12.29
N ARG A 35 6.01 -7.35 12.70
CA ARG A 35 4.57 -7.26 12.37
C ARG A 35 3.93 -6.01 12.96
N ARG A 36 4.30 -5.63 14.19
CA ARG A 36 3.81 -4.41 14.84
C ARG A 36 4.22 -3.17 14.04
N VAL A 37 5.50 -3.05 13.69
CA VAL A 37 6.03 -1.93 12.90
C VAL A 37 5.41 -1.90 11.49
N GLN A 38 5.26 -3.06 10.84
CA GLN A 38 4.63 -3.16 9.52
C GLN A 38 3.14 -2.80 9.52
N ARG A 39 2.46 -2.87 10.66
CA ARG A 39 1.09 -2.35 10.82
C ARG A 39 1.07 -0.85 11.07
N TRP A 40 1.96 -0.36 11.93
CA TRP A 40 2.06 1.05 12.30
C TRP A 40 2.51 1.96 11.13
N LEU A 41 3.40 1.49 10.26
CA LEU A 41 3.92 2.28 9.13
C LEU A 41 2.82 2.71 8.13
N PRO A 42 1.94 1.81 7.64
CA PRO A 42 0.79 2.20 6.83
C PRO A 42 -0.12 3.23 7.50
N GLU A 43 -0.44 3.05 8.79
CA GLU A 43 -1.29 3.99 9.54
C GLU A 43 -0.64 5.39 9.58
N THR A 44 0.65 5.45 9.86
CA THR A 44 1.42 6.70 9.87
C THR A 44 1.48 7.34 8.47
N CYS A 45 1.68 6.52 7.42
CA CYS A 45 1.66 6.98 6.04
C CYS A 45 0.29 7.56 5.66
N ALA A 46 -0.81 6.93 6.07
CA ALA A 46 -2.17 7.42 5.84
C ALA A 46 -2.40 8.76 6.53
N GLY A 47 -2.00 8.88 7.81
CA GLY A 47 -2.11 10.11 8.60
C GLY A 47 -1.33 11.28 8.00
N ALA A 48 -0.22 11.01 7.32
CA ALA A 48 0.57 12.01 6.60
C ALA A 48 0.03 12.36 5.19
N GLY A 49 -1.11 11.79 4.77
CA GLY A 49 -1.64 11.95 3.41
C GLY A 49 -0.81 11.23 2.34
N GLY A 50 0.04 10.30 2.76
CA GLY A 50 0.88 9.49 1.88
C GLY A 50 0.07 8.44 1.10
N ARG A 51 0.73 7.82 0.11
CA ARG A 51 0.16 6.73 -0.67
C ARG A 51 1.10 5.53 -0.61
N PRO A 52 0.65 4.39 -0.07
CA PRO A 52 1.49 3.21 0.00
C PRO A 52 1.64 2.61 -1.39
N TYR A 53 2.88 2.32 -1.76
CA TYR A 53 3.20 1.41 -2.84
C TYR A 53 3.56 0.06 -2.21
N LEU A 54 2.59 -0.85 -2.15
CA LEU A 54 2.82 -2.18 -1.59
C LEU A 54 3.16 -3.18 -2.69
N TYR A 55 4.30 -3.83 -2.53
CA TYR A 55 4.65 -5.05 -3.23
C TYR A 55 4.48 -6.23 -2.28
N GLY A 56 3.42 -7.04 -2.47
CA GLY A 56 3.12 -8.20 -1.62
C GLY A 56 1.94 -8.01 -0.66
N ALA A 57 1.33 -9.13 -0.24
CA ALA A 57 0.10 -9.15 0.54
C ALA A 57 0.27 -8.56 1.93
N HIS A 58 -0.14 -7.30 2.06
CA HIS A 58 -0.79 -6.85 3.27
C HIS A 58 -2.28 -6.71 2.94
N ALA A 59 -3.10 -7.52 3.59
CA ALA A 59 -4.53 -7.25 3.63
C ALA A 59 -4.71 -6.05 4.56
N PHE A 60 -4.74 -4.84 4.00
CA PHE A 60 -5.25 -3.69 4.73
C PHE A 60 -6.71 -3.94 5.11
N ASP A 61 -7.07 -3.54 6.31
CA ASP A 61 -8.48 -3.49 6.69
C ASP A 61 -9.22 -2.42 5.87
N ALA A 62 -10.55 -2.42 6.00
CA ALA A 62 -11.40 -1.52 5.25
C ALA A 62 -11.12 -0.04 5.57
N ASP A 63 -10.66 0.28 6.78
CA ASP A 63 -10.47 1.65 7.23
C ASP A 63 -9.20 2.25 6.63
N LEU A 64 -8.09 1.51 6.65
CA LEU A 64 -6.87 1.90 5.95
C LEU A 64 -7.08 2.01 4.44
N LEU A 65 -7.81 1.06 3.84
CA LEU A 65 -8.15 1.15 2.42
C LEU A 65 -8.95 2.42 2.10
N ARG A 66 -9.92 2.79 2.94
CA ARG A 66 -10.68 4.03 2.78
C ARG A 66 -9.79 5.26 2.96
N ALA A 67 -8.89 5.26 3.95
CA ALA A 67 -7.97 6.36 4.18
C ALA A 67 -7.06 6.62 2.98
N PHE A 68 -6.53 5.57 2.33
CA PHE A 68 -5.62 5.73 1.19
C PHE A 68 -6.32 6.06 -0.13
N TYR A 69 -7.45 5.41 -0.41
CA TYR A 69 -8.06 5.42 -1.75
C TYR A 69 -9.41 6.13 -1.80
N GLY A 70 -10.08 6.30 -0.67
CA GLY A 70 -11.42 6.86 -0.59
C GLY A 70 -12.51 5.92 -1.11
N ALA A 71 -13.75 6.18 -0.69
CA ALA A 71 -14.90 5.34 -1.07
C ALA A 71 -15.14 5.24 -2.59
N PRO A 72 -15.01 6.30 -3.42
CA PRO A 72 -15.27 6.21 -4.85
C PRO A 72 -14.32 5.26 -5.57
N ALA A 73 -13.02 5.31 -5.26
CA ALA A 73 -12.03 4.43 -5.88
C ALA A 73 -12.23 2.97 -5.45
N LEU A 74 -12.57 2.73 -4.17
CA LEU A 74 -12.86 1.38 -3.68
C LEU A 74 -14.12 0.79 -4.32
N ARG A 75 -15.17 1.60 -4.51
CA ARG A 75 -16.37 1.18 -5.24
C ARG A 75 -16.02 0.83 -6.69
N ARG A 76 -15.23 1.69 -7.36
CA ARG A 76 -14.77 1.44 -8.73
C ARG A 76 -13.94 0.15 -8.83
N LEU A 77 -13.07 -0.11 -7.85
CA LEU A 77 -12.29 -1.33 -7.78
C LEU A 77 -13.18 -2.57 -7.62
N ALA A 78 -14.23 -2.50 -6.79
CA ALA A 78 -15.19 -3.58 -6.64
C ALA A 78 -15.94 -3.87 -7.95
N GLU A 79 -16.42 -2.83 -8.65
CA GLU A 79 -17.06 -2.97 -9.97
C GLU A 79 -16.13 -3.64 -10.99
N LEU A 80 -14.86 -3.22 -11.03
CA LEU A 80 -13.87 -3.79 -11.94
C LEU A 80 -13.61 -5.26 -11.62
N ARG A 81 -13.52 -5.62 -10.33
CA ARG A 81 -13.34 -7.03 -9.93
C ARG A 81 -14.50 -7.92 -10.39
N VAL A 82 -15.73 -7.44 -10.26
CA VAL A 82 -16.92 -8.16 -10.76
C VAL A 82 -16.88 -8.26 -12.28
N ARG A 83 -16.68 -7.14 -12.98
CA ARG A 83 -16.67 -7.07 -14.44
C ARG A 83 -15.65 -8.02 -15.08
N HIS A 84 -14.49 -8.17 -14.45
CA HIS A 84 -13.39 -8.97 -14.97
C HIS A 84 -13.28 -10.36 -14.31
N ALA A 85 -14.29 -10.79 -13.54
CA ALA A 85 -14.27 -12.04 -12.78
C ALA A 85 -12.99 -12.21 -11.92
N LEU A 86 -12.42 -11.10 -11.42
CA LEU A 86 -11.26 -11.08 -10.53
C LEU A 86 -11.69 -11.34 -9.08
N THR A 87 -12.49 -12.39 -8.88
CA THR A 87 -13.01 -12.82 -7.58
C THR A 87 -12.01 -13.64 -6.78
N HIS A 88 -10.95 -14.14 -7.45
CA HIS A 88 -9.88 -14.89 -6.80
C HIS A 88 -8.67 -13.99 -6.54
N VAL A 89 -8.51 -13.58 -5.29
CA VAL A 89 -7.18 -13.32 -4.75
C VAL A 89 -6.38 -14.60 -4.99
N ASN A 90 -5.22 -14.50 -5.64
CA ASN A 90 -4.39 -15.65 -5.99
C ASN A 90 -3.94 -16.35 -4.70
N ARG A 91 -4.76 -17.28 -4.17
CA ARG A 91 -4.51 -17.98 -2.90
C ARG A 91 -3.15 -18.67 -2.91
N ARG A 92 -2.67 -19.09 -4.10
CA ARG A 92 -1.34 -19.68 -4.31
C ARG A 92 -0.20 -18.71 -4.01
N ALA A 93 -0.37 -17.41 -4.28
CA ALA A 93 0.64 -16.40 -4.01
C ALA A 93 0.77 -16.02 -2.53
N PHE A 94 -0.22 -16.40 -1.70
CA PHE A 94 -0.34 -15.97 -0.30
C PHE A 94 -0.53 -17.13 0.69
N GLY A 95 0.01 -18.31 0.37
CA GLY A 95 0.13 -19.42 1.33
C GLY A 95 -1.15 -20.21 1.59
N GLY A 96 -2.14 -20.16 0.70
CA GLY A 96 -3.29 -21.07 0.77
C GLY A 96 -2.84 -22.52 0.67
N VAL A 97 -3.32 -23.37 1.59
CA VAL A 97 -3.04 -24.81 1.64
C VAL A 97 -3.38 -25.45 0.29
N ARG A 98 -2.44 -26.22 -0.27
CA ARG A 98 -2.65 -27.02 -1.49
C ARG A 98 -3.74 -28.08 -1.19
N PRO A 99 -4.63 -28.41 -2.14
CA PRO A 99 -5.43 -29.63 -2.03
C PRO A 99 -4.52 -30.86 -1.96
#